data_AF-E8WL66-F1
#
_entry.id   AF-E8WL66-F1
#
_cell.length_a   1.000
_cell.length_b   1.000
_cell.length_c   1.000
_cell.angle_alpha   90.00
_cell.angle_beta   90.00
_cell.angle_gamma   90.00
#
_symmetry.space_group_name_H-M   'P 1'
#
loop_
_entity.id
_entity.type
_entity.pdbx_description
1 polymer ?
#
loop_
_entity_poly.entity_id
_entity_poly.type
_entity_poly.pdbx_seq_one_letter_code
_entity_poly.pdbx_strand_id
1 'polypeptide(L)'
;MQKMRLGDMLVQAGKITPAQLDETLKGQAIFGGRFGTNLVEMGYLDEHDLAEFLSQKTGVPHAAPEQLLDIPANIIKLIPFDCAKKYRAVPIALNNRKLTLAMVDPTDLHALDEIAFATGYIIVPVIAPELRIVTALEKYYQIKREVRYISVEGGTRSRTRHHVAHSAAAPPTTPAPRVTAAPPPPPPPKATLDEWPVHEEEILDLPMLDDLSCLEVLEQIEPAPAEPVSEPAKPAPPPAAAPAAPPEHAPPTPAPEPQAPPQPETAAALAPLEVAELYQEEIEEPEQDYSLDSVLVGLAEADDRDWIAELITGHLGPQFKRVAFFLLRGGKATGWMARVDNKPVPEFEGLELSLNDPSVLNLVDQSKNLFLGPMPPTPGNQAIMEALGGGTPFNNLLVPLMMMGRVVAVLYVGGGSTPLEEKVTEIQKLIGKAAMAFEILILKSKIMMT
;
A
#
# COMPACT_ATOMS: atom_id res chain seq x y z
N MET A 1 16.96 25.64 -19.85
CA MET A 1 15.53 25.30 -19.78
C MET A 1 15.27 24.47 -18.52
N GLN A 2 14.16 24.68 -17.80
CA GLN A 2 13.79 23.77 -16.72
C GLN A 2 13.38 22.40 -17.31
N LYS A 3 13.88 21.32 -16.72
CA LYS A 3 13.55 19.94 -17.14
C LYS A 3 12.12 19.62 -16.67
N MET A 4 11.17 19.64 -17.61
CA MET A 4 9.74 19.46 -17.33
C MET A 4 9.47 18.11 -16.62
N ARG A 5 8.56 18.09 -15.65
CA ARG A 5 8.23 16.85 -14.91
C ARG A 5 7.24 16.02 -15.71
N LEU A 6 7.26 14.71 -15.49
CA LEU A 6 6.39 13.77 -16.21
C LEU A 6 4.90 14.05 -15.96
N GLY A 7 4.50 14.37 -14.72
CA GLY A 7 3.14 14.75 -14.39
C GLY A 7 2.67 16.00 -15.15
N ASP A 8 3.52 17.04 -15.18
CA ASP A 8 3.21 18.29 -15.91
C ASP A 8 3.05 18.03 -17.42
N MET A 9 3.89 17.18 -18.02
CA MET A 9 3.78 16.78 -19.44
C MET A 9 2.45 16.05 -19.72
N LEU A 10 2.06 15.12 -18.85
CA LEU A 10 0.83 14.34 -19.00
C LEU A 10 -0.44 15.20 -18.81
N VAL A 11 -0.41 16.17 -17.89
CA VAL A 11 -1.50 17.14 -17.72
C VAL A 11 -1.61 18.08 -18.93
N GLN A 12 -0.48 18.61 -19.43
CA GLN A 12 -0.50 19.47 -20.62
C GLN A 12 -0.99 18.75 -21.89
N ALA A 13 -0.69 17.45 -22.01
CA ALA A 13 -1.19 16.62 -23.09
C ALA A 13 -2.65 16.10 -22.87
N GLY A 14 -3.29 16.47 -21.76
CA GLY A 14 -4.67 16.05 -21.43
C GLY A 14 -4.81 14.55 -21.13
N LYS A 15 -3.71 13.82 -20.91
CA LYS A 15 -3.72 12.38 -20.60
C LYS A 15 -4.17 12.11 -19.16
N ILE A 16 -3.92 13.03 -18.23
CA ILE A 16 -4.39 12.98 -16.84
C ILE A 16 -4.92 14.34 -16.41
N THR A 17 -5.86 14.37 -15.46
CA THR A 17 -6.35 15.61 -14.85
C THR A 17 -5.45 16.07 -13.69
N PRO A 18 -5.50 17.36 -13.29
CA PRO A 18 -4.80 17.83 -12.09
C PRO A 18 -5.22 17.12 -10.79
N ALA A 19 -6.48 16.66 -10.71
CA ALA A 19 -6.97 15.88 -9.57
C ALA A 19 -6.32 14.48 -9.51
N GLN A 20 -6.26 13.77 -10.64
CA GLN A 20 -5.56 12.49 -10.75
C GLN A 20 -4.05 12.63 -10.49
N LEU A 21 -3.42 13.73 -10.93
CA LEU A 21 -2.03 14.03 -10.60
C LEU A 21 -1.80 14.12 -9.08
N ASP A 22 -2.65 14.87 -8.36
CA ASP A 22 -2.57 15.01 -6.90
C ASP A 22 -2.87 13.68 -6.17
N GLU A 23 -3.91 12.95 -6.61
CA GLU A 23 -4.27 11.62 -6.08
C GLU A 23 -3.14 10.60 -6.26
N THR A 24 -2.52 10.54 -7.44
CA THR A 24 -1.38 9.65 -7.69
C THR A 24 -0.11 10.09 -6.95
N LEU A 25 0.11 11.38 -6.72
CA LEU A 25 1.21 11.86 -5.86
C LEU A 25 1.02 11.47 -4.39
N LYS A 26 -0.21 11.58 -3.87
CA LYS A 26 -0.57 11.08 -2.52
C LYS A 26 -0.39 9.58 -2.42
N GLY A 27 -0.90 8.82 -3.40
CA GLY A 27 -0.67 7.39 -3.51
C GLY A 27 0.82 7.04 -3.58
N GLN A 28 1.63 7.78 -4.34
CA GLN A 28 3.09 7.57 -4.40
C GLN A 28 3.78 7.86 -3.07
N ALA A 29 3.34 8.86 -2.29
CA ALA A 29 3.87 9.12 -0.95
C ALA A 29 3.55 7.98 0.04
N ILE A 30 2.44 7.26 -0.17
CA ILE A 30 1.99 6.15 0.67
C ILE A 30 2.63 4.82 0.20
N PHE A 31 2.43 4.41 -1.04
CA PHE A 31 2.89 3.12 -1.57
C PHE A 31 4.35 3.12 -2.08
N GLY A 32 4.96 4.31 -2.24
CA GLY A 32 6.24 4.46 -2.92
C GLY A 32 6.11 4.26 -4.44
N GLY A 33 7.20 3.75 -5.04
CA GLY A 33 7.29 3.45 -6.46
C GLY A 33 7.50 4.67 -7.37
N ARG A 34 7.58 4.43 -8.69
CA ARG A 34 7.65 5.51 -9.69
C ARG A 34 6.24 5.99 -10.04
N PHE A 35 6.02 7.30 -9.95
CA PHE A 35 4.78 8.00 -10.32
C PHE A 35 4.05 7.43 -11.56
N GLY A 36 4.76 7.19 -12.65
CA GLY A 36 4.16 6.65 -13.89
C GLY A 36 3.60 5.24 -13.73
N THR A 37 4.25 4.37 -12.94
CA THR A 37 3.72 3.04 -12.60
C THR A 37 2.41 3.15 -11.84
N ASN A 38 2.34 4.05 -10.85
CA ASN A 38 1.15 4.25 -10.04
C ASN A 38 -0.02 4.79 -10.89
N LEU A 39 0.23 5.64 -11.91
CA LEU A 39 -0.80 6.07 -12.87
C LEU A 39 -1.42 4.91 -13.66
N VAL A 40 -0.59 3.94 -14.09
CA VAL A 40 -1.06 2.75 -14.82
C VAL A 40 -1.81 1.80 -13.88
N GLU A 41 -1.31 1.59 -12.66
CA GLU A 41 -1.94 0.75 -11.64
C GLU A 41 -3.28 1.32 -11.15
N MET A 42 -3.44 2.65 -11.12
CA MET A 42 -4.71 3.34 -10.84
C MET A 42 -5.66 3.41 -12.06
N GLY A 43 -5.23 2.94 -13.24
CA GLY A 43 -6.02 2.99 -14.46
C GLY A 43 -6.22 4.40 -15.05
N TYR A 44 -5.38 5.38 -14.67
CA TYR A 44 -5.45 6.76 -15.18
C TYR A 44 -4.63 6.97 -16.46
N LEU A 45 -3.69 6.08 -16.77
CA LEU A 45 -2.82 6.19 -17.93
C LEU A 45 -2.58 4.81 -18.55
N ASP A 46 -2.66 4.72 -19.88
CA ASP A 46 -2.28 3.51 -20.60
C ASP A 46 -0.76 3.30 -20.57
N GLU A 47 -0.33 2.05 -20.51
CA GLU A 47 1.09 1.70 -20.44
C GLU A 47 1.87 2.15 -21.69
N HIS A 48 1.23 2.08 -22.87
CA HIS A 48 1.81 2.54 -24.14
C HIS A 48 2.09 4.06 -24.09
N ASP A 49 1.11 4.85 -23.64
CA ASP A 49 1.29 6.29 -23.44
C ASP A 49 2.44 6.55 -22.46
N LEU A 50 2.48 5.84 -21.33
CA LEU A 50 3.57 5.99 -20.36
C LEU A 50 4.95 5.75 -21.01
N ALA A 51 5.10 4.70 -21.82
CA ALA A 51 6.34 4.40 -22.52
C ALA A 51 6.72 5.51 -23.52
N GLU A 52 5.75 6.07 -24.24
CA GLU A 52 5.96 7.18 -25.18
C GLU A 52 6.39 8.47 -24.45
N PHE A 53 5.68 8.90 -23.40
CA PHE A 53 6.03 10.09 -22.63
C PHE A 53 7.39 9.94 -21.92
N LEU A 54 7.73 8.74 -21.45
CA LEU A 54 9.06 8.42 -20.93
C LEU A 54 10.17 8.53 -22.00
N SER A 55 9.87 8.10 -23.23
CA SER A 55 10.77 8.24 -24.38
C SER A 55 11.00 9.69 -24.75
N GLN A 56 9.93 10.48 -24.91
CA GLN A 56 9.99 11.92 -25.18
C GLN A 56 10.77 12.67 -24.09
N LYS A 57 10.57 12.33 -22.81
CA LYS A 57 11.25 12.97 -21.67
C LYS A 57 12.74 12.64 -21.57
N THR A 58 13.17 11.45 -22.00
CA THR A 58 14.57 11.02 -21.91
C THR A 58 15.36 11.20 -23.21
N GLY A 59 14.68 11.37 -24.36
CA GLY A 59 15.31 11.41 -25.68
C GLY A 59 15.79 10.04 -26.17
N VAL A 60 15.35 8.96 -25.52
CA VAL A 60 15.78 7.58 -25.79
C VAL A 60 14.56 6.77 -26.27
N PRO A 61 14.66 5.92 -27.32
CA PRO A 61 13.56 5.09 -27.78
C PRO A 61 13.00 4.18 -26.67
N HIS A 62 11.70 3.89 -26.68
CA HIS A 62 11.11 2.92 -25.76
C HIS A 62 11.15 1.48 -26.30
N ALA A 63 11.16 0.50 -25.40
CA ALA A 63 10.97 -0.90 -25.73
C ALA A 63 9.48 -1.24 -25.90
N ALA A 64 9.13 -2.05 -26.90
CA ALA A 64 7.79 -2.59 -27.04
C ALA A 64 7.52 -3.68 -25.98
N PRO A 65 6.30 -3.82 -25.44
CA PRO A 65 6.00 -4.82 -24.40
C PRO A 65 6.35 -6.26 -24.80
N GLU A 66 6.19 -6.61 -26.08
CA GLU A 66 6.47 -7.94 -26.64
C GLU A 66 7.97 -8.27 -26.57
N GLN A 67 8.82 -7.27 -26.81
CA GLN A 67 10.28 -7.40 -26.76
C GLN A 67 10.80 -7.72 -25.35
N LEU A 68 10.04 -7.37 -24.31
CA LEU A 68 10.33 -7.71 -22.91
C LEU A 68 9.68 -9.03 -22.45
N LEU A 69 8.78 -9.58 -23.26
CA LEU A 69 8.05 -10.82 -22.96
C LEU A 69 8.64 -12.05 -23.66
N ASP A 70 9.41 -11.91 -24.73
CA ASP A 70 10.03 -13.06 -25.44
C ASP A 70 11.51 -12.84 -25.79
N ILE A 71 12.34 -12.77 -24.75
CA ILE A 71 13.79 -12.62 -24.86
C ILE A 71 14.47 -14.02 -24.91
N PRO A 72 15.33 -14.30 -25.91
CA PRO A 72 16.08 -15.55 -26.00
C PRO A 72 17.04 -15.77 -24.82
N ALA A 73 17.10 -17.01 -24.32
CA ALA A 73 17.89 -17.35 -23.12
C ALA A 73 19.42 -17.12 -23.26
N ASN A 74 19.95 -17.10 -24.49
CA ASN A 74 21.34 -16.72 -24.76
C ASN A 74 21.60 -15.22 -24.62
N ILE A 75 20.57 -14.37 -24.80
CA ILE A 75 20.66 -12.91 -24.64
C ILE A 75 20.55 -12.53 -23.16
N ILE A 76 19.64 -13.16 -22.41
CA ILE A 76 19.51 -12.99 -20.95
C ILE A 76 20.83 -13.25 -20.22
N LYS A 77 21.59 -14.27 -20.63
CA LYS A 77 22.88 -14.63 -20.04
C LYS A 77 24.00 -13.60 -20.26
N LEU A 78 23.81 -12.60 -21.14
CA LEU A 78 24.83 -11.57 -21.40
C LEU A 78 24.94 -10.56 -20.25
N ILE A 79 23.85 -10.32 -19.50
CA ILE A 79 23.86 -9.44 -18.33
C ILE A 79 23.95 -10.29 -17.05
N PRO A 80 24.97 -10.10 -16.20
CA PRO A 80 25.04 -10.75 -14.89
C PRO A 80 23.86 -10.38 -13.99
N PHE A 81 23.42 -11.32 -13.13
CA PHE A 81 22.31 -11.13 -12.20
C PHE A 81 22.44 -9.85 -11.36
N ASP A 82 23.63 -9.59 -10.81
CA ASP A 82 23.87 -8.42 -9.96
C ASP A 82 23.73 -7.10 -10.73
N CYS A 83 24.15 -7.06 -12.00
CA CYS A 83 23.95 -5.90 -12.88
C CYS A 83 22.47 -5.69 -13.20
N ALA A 84 21.76 -6.76 -13.59
CA ALA A 84 20.32 -6.72 -13.88
C ALA A 84 19.51 -6.24 -12.67
N LYS A 85 19.88 -6.70 -11.46
CA LYS A 85 19.25 -6.32 -10.20
C LYS A 85 19.60 -4.89 -9.75
N LYS A 86 20.89 -4.52 -9.72
CA LYS A 86 21.39 -3.20 -9.27
C LYS A 86 20.80 -2.08 -10.13
N TYR A 87 20.81 -2.26 -11.45
CA TYR A 87 20.46 -1.21 -12.41
C TYR A 87 19.03 -1.31 -12.97
N ARG A 88 18.27 -2.33 -12.56
CA ARG A 88 16.93 -2.63 -13.11
C ARG A 88 16.97 -2.58 -14.65
N ALA A 89 17.79 -3.47 -15.21
CA ALA A 89 18.12 -3.51 -16.63
C ALA A 89 17.99 -4.93 -17.21
N VAL A 90 17.46 -5.05 -18.43
CA VAL A 90 17.19 -6.33 -19.09
C VAL A 90 17.65 -6.28 -20.55
N PRO A 91 18.48 -7.22 -21.04
CA PRO A 91 18.95 -7.21 -22.42
C PRO A 91 17.84 -7.69 -23.36
N ILE A 92 17.55 -6.94 -24.43
CA ILE A 92 16.53 -7.30 -25.42
C ILE A 92 17.15 -8.08 -26.58
N ALA A 93 18.22 -7.53 -27.17
CA ALA A 93 18.79 -8.04 -28.42
C ALA A 93 20.29 -7.72 -28.52
N LEU A 94 21.05 -8.59 -29.18
CA LEU A 94 22.47 -8.37 -29.49
C LEU A 94 22.66 -8.34 -31.01
N ASN A 95 23.08 -7.19 -31.53
CA ASN A 95 23.40 -6.98 -32.94
C ASN A 95 24.90 -6.65 -33.09
N ASN A 96 25.68 -7.61 -33.60
CA ASN A 96 27.14 -7.55 -33.68
C ASN A 96 27.81 -7.36 -32.30
N ARG A 97 28.16 -6.11 -31.96
CA ARG A 97 28.70 -5.71 -30.64
C ARG A 97 27.79 -4.73 -29.90
N LYS A 98 26.61 -4.42 -30.46
CA LYS A 98 25.62 -3.51 -29.86
C LYS A 98 24.58 -4.33 -29.10
N LEU A 99 24.54 -4.17 -27.78
CA LEU A 99 23.57 -4.82 -26.90
C LEU A 99 22.44 -3.82 -26.59
N THR A 100 21.25 -4.07 -27.12
CA THR A 100 20.06 -3.29 -26.80
C THR A 100 19.61 -3.65 -25.39
N LEU A 101 19.56 -2.65 -24.51
CA LEU A 101 19.34 -2.82 -23.07
C LEU A 101 18.13 -2.00 -22.63
N ALA A 102 17.09 -2.69 -22.16
CA ALA A 102 15.94 -2.03 -21.55
C ALA A 102 16.27 -1.57 -20.14
N MET A 103 15.97 -0.32 -19.81
CA MET A 103 16.26 0.28 -18.49
C MET A 103 15.08 1.11 -17.98
N VAL A 104 14.92 1.13 -16.66
CA VAL A 104 13.99 2.05 -15.98
C VAL A 104 14.49 3.50 -16.04
N ASP A 105 15.80 3.69 -16.08
CA ASP A 105 16.45 5.00 -16.19
C ASP A 105 17.64 4.93 -17.17
N PRO A 106 17.44 5.22 -18.46
CA PRO A 106 18.52 5.26 -19.45
C PRO A 106 19.38 6.53 -19.34
N THR A 107 19.09 7.42 -18.38
CA THR A 107 19.87 8.67 -18.16
C THR A 107 20.96 8.50 -17.11
N ASP A 108 21.03 7.33 -16.46
CA ASP A 108 22.15 6.93 -15.60
C ASP A 108 23.34 6.46 -16.45
N LEU A 109 24.21 7.41 -16.80
CA LEU A 109 25.43 7.14 -17.56
C LEU A 109 26.39 6.18 -16.83
N HIS A 110 26.42 6.22 -15.50
CA HIS A 110 27.28 5.35 -14.70
C HIS A 110 26.81 3.88 -14.75
N ALA A 111 25.49 3.66 -14.75
CA ALA A 111 24.92 2.33 -15.01
C ALA A 111 25.26 1.81 -16.41
N LEU A 112 25.20 2.67 -17.43
CA LEU A 112 25.57 2.30 -18.80
C LEU A 112 27.05 1.90 -18.90
N ASP A 113 27.95 2.67 -18.28
CA ASP A 113 29.39 2.40 -18.28
C ASP A 113 29.75 1.13 -17.51
N GLU A 114 29.18 0.91 -16.31
CA GLU A 114 29.42 -0.34 -15.56
C GLU A 114 28.92 -1.57 -16.33
N ILE A 115 27.76 -1.50 -16.97
CA ILE A 115 27.21 -2.62 -17.75
C ILE A 115 28.02 -2.82 -19.05
N ALA A 116 28.45 -1.74 -19.72
CA ALA A 116 29.34 -1.83 -20.88
C ALA A 116 30.66 -2.53 -20.50
N PHE A 117 31.27 -2.13 -19.38
CA PHE A 117 32.51 -2.70 -18.87
C PHE A 117 32.35 -4.18 -18.47
N ALA A 118 31.32 -4.52 -17.69
CA ALA A 118 31.08 -5.88 -17.22
C ALA A 118 30.75 -6.88 -18.35
N THR A 119 30.24 -6.40 -19.49
CA THR A 119 29.74 -7.25 -20.58
C THR A 119 30.62 -7.22 -21.84
N GLY A 120 31.46 -6.18 -22.00
CA GLY A 120 32.28 -5.97 -23.19
C GLY A 120 31.52 -5.51 -24.44
N TYR A 121 30.24 -5.15 -24.30
CA TYR A 121 29.39 -4.70 -25.41
C TYR A 121 29.17 -3.18 -25.40
N ILE A 122 28.88 -2.63 -26.58
CA ILE A 122 28.40 -1.27 -26.74
C ILE A 122 26.92 -1.27 -26.36
N ILE A 123 26.57 -0.62 -25.25
CA ILE A 123 25.19 -0.57 -24.79
C ILE A 123 24.37 0.42 -25.64
N VAL A 124 23.20 -0.03 -26.11
CA VAL A 124 22.20 0.81 -26.76
C VAL A 124 20.99 0.85 -25.82
N PRO A 125 20.84 1.91 -24.98
CA PRO A 125 19.73 1.98 -24.04
C PRO A 125 18.40 2.15 -24.77
N VAL A 126 17.36 1.52 -24.23
CA VAL A 126 15.96 1.82 -24.52
C VAL A 126 15.20 1.94 -23.20
N ILE A 127 14.25 2.88 -23.13
CA ILE A 127 13.45 3.07 -21.92
C ILE A 127 12.30 2.06 -21.85
N ALA A 128 11.94 1.61 -20.66
CA ALA A 128 10.71 0.85 -20.44
C ALA A 128 10.04 1.25 -19.12
N PRO A 129 8.70 1.17 -19.02
CA PRO A 129 7.99 1.31 -17.76
C PRO A 129 8.55 0.37 -16.69
N GLU A 130 8.67 0.86 -15.45
CA GLU A 130 9.24 0.09 -14.33
C GLU A 130 8.51 -1.24 -14.12
N LEU A 131 7.17 -1.25 -14.28
CA LEU A 131 6.34 -2.45 -14.16
C LEU A 131 6.73 -3.57 -15.16
N ARG A 132 7.19 -3.21 -16.37
CA ARG A 132 7.64 -4.18 -17.38
C ARG A 132 9.04 -4.69 -17.08
N ILE A 133 9.97 -3.80 -16.69
CA ILE A 133 11.30 -4.22 -16.26
C ILE A 133 11.21 -5.17 -15.07
N VAL A 134 10.44 -4.82 -14.04
CA VAL A 134 10.25 -5.68 -12.85
C VAL A 134 9.64 -7.03 -13.23
N THR A 135 8.66 -7.05 -14.15
CA THR A 135 8.06 -8.30 -14.66
C THR A 135 9.07 -9.15 -15.43
N ALA A 136 9.93 -8.54 -16.25
CA ALA A 136 10.97 -9.25 -17.00
C ALA A 136 12.09 -9.77 -16.07
N LEU A 137 12.51 -8.99 -15.07
CA LEU A 137 13.50 -9.41 -14.06
C LEU A 137 13.02 -10.62 -13.24
N GLU A 138 11.75 -10.63 -12.85
CA GLU A 138 11.13 -11.78 -12.20
C GLU A 138 11.10 -13.01 -13.13
N LYS A 139 10.64 -12.83 -14.38
CA LYS A 139 10.53 -13.93 -15.36
C LYS A 139 11.89 -14.57 -15.66
N TYR A 140 12.91 -13.76 -15.97
CA TYR A 140 14.17 -14.25 -16.54
C TYR A 140 15.27 -14.49 -15.50
N TYR A 141 15.34 -13.67 -14.45
CA TYR A 141 16.37 -13.75 -13.41
C TYR A 141 15.85 -14.28 -12.07
N GLN A 142 14.54 -14.60 -11.97
CA GLN A 142 13.88 -15.01 -10.73
C GLN A 142 14.06 -13.99 -9.58
N ILE A 143 14.29 -12.72 -9.93
CA ILE A 143 14.36 -11.62 -8.97
C ILE A 143 12.93 -11.39 -8.47
N LYS A 144 12.65 -11.84 -7.25
CA LYS A 144 11.36 -11.57 -6.57
C LYS A 144 11.10 -10.07 -6.58
N ARG A 145 9.89 -9.67 -6.96
CA ARG A 145 9.45 -8.28 -6.85
C ARG A 145 9.52 -7.85 -5.38
N GLU A 146 10.00 -6.65 -5.14
CA GLU A 146 9.64 -5.93 -3.92
C GLU A 146 8.12 -5.78 -3.95
N VAL A 147 7.42 -6.36 -2.98
CA VAL A 147 5.96 -6.28 -2.94
C VAL A 147 5.58 -4.81 -2.75
N ARG A 148 4.97 -4.23 -3.77
CA ARG A 148 4.28 -2.94 -3.70
C ARG A 148 2.79 -3.23 -3.66
N TYR A 149 2.10 -2.53 -2.77
CA TYR A 149 0.77 -2.92 -2.33
C TYR A 149 -0.28 -2.27 -3.22
N ILE A 150 -0.45 -2.86 -4.41
CA ILE A 150 -1.57 -2.56 -5.31
C ILE A 150 -2.86 -3.07 -4.65
N SER A 151 -3.94 -2.29 -4.77
CA SER A 151 -5.29 -2.72 -4.39
C SER A 151 -5.60 -4.09 -5.02
N VAL A 152 -6.01 -5.07 -4.21
CA VAL A 152 -6.46 -6.36 -4.72
C VAL A 152 -7.86 -6.20 -5.30
N GLU A 153 -7.95 -5.69 -6.53
CA GLU A 153 -9.20 -5.70 -7.28
C GLU A 153 -9.65 -7.13 -7.53
N GLY A 154 -10.74 -7.52 -6.85
CA GLY A 154 -11.46 -8.76 -7.04
C GLY A 154 -12.20 -8.82 -8.37
N GLY A 155 -11.45 -8.81 -9.48
CA GLY A 155 -11.82 -9.36 -10.78
C GLY A 155 -13.09 -8.83 -11.47
N THR A 156 -12.89 -8.07 -12.54
CA THR A 156 -13.53 -8.43 -13.82
C THR A 156 -12.50 -8.37 -14.94
N ARG A 157 -12.15 -9.56 -15.47
CA ARG A 157 -11.26 -9.70 -16.62
C ARG A 157 -11.92 -9.06 -17.84
N SER A 158 -11.32 -8.01 -18.41
CA SER A 158 -11.61 -7.61 -19.78
C SER A 158 -11.14 -8.71 -20.73
N ARG A 159 -12.04 -9.65 -21.03
CA ARG A 159 -11.83 -10.69 -22.04
C ARG A 159 -12.26 -10.13 -23.39
N THR A 160 -11.38 -9.35 -24.01
CA THR A 160 -11.47 -9.01 -25.43
C THR A 160 -11.28 -10.29 -26.26
N ARG A 161 -12.36 -11.06 -26.43
CA ARG A 161 -12.39 -12.24 -27.31
C ARG A 161 -12.35 -11.77 -28.77
N HIS A 162 -11.15 -11.56 -29.28
CA HIS A 162 -10.89 -11.81 -30.68
C HIS A 162 -10.92 -13.32 -30.90
N HIS A 163 -11.95 -13.82 -31.59
CA HIS A 163 -11.83 -15.05 -32.35
C HIS A 163 -12.72 -15.01 -33.58
N VAL A 164 -12.08 -15.16 -34.73
CA VAL A 164 -12.71 -15.23 -36.05
C VAL A 164 -13.53 -16.53 -36.17
N ALA A 165 -14.57 -16.49 -37.00
CA ALA A 165 -15.55 -17.56 -37.20
C ALA A 165 -14.96 -18.94 -37.52
N HIS A 166 -15.70 -20.00 -37.18
CA HIS A 166 -16.12 -21.04 -38.15
C HIS A 166 -17.31 -21.88 -37.67
N SER A 167 -18.35 -21.92 -38.51
CA SER A 167 -19.22 -23.05 -38.90
C SER A 167 -19.92 -23.99 -37.89
N ALA A 168 -21.24 -24.14 -38.13
CA ALA A 168 -22.03 -25.39 -38.18
C ALA A 168 -23.02 -25.77 -37.04
N ALA A 169 -24.28 -25.89 -37.48
CA ALA A 169 -25.35 -26.80 -37.04
C ALA A 169 -26.14 -26.54 -35.71
N ALA A 170 -27.46 -26.70 -35.84
CA ALA A 170 -28.52 -26.81 -34.83
C ALA A 170 -29.58 -27.82 -35.40
N PRO A 171 -30.78 -28.06 -34.82
CA PRO A 171 -31.33 -27.95 -33.45
C PRO A 171 -31.78 -29.39 -32.99
N PRO A 172 -32.93 -29.73 -32.33
CA PRO A 172 -33.95 -29.03 -31.49
C PRO A 172 -34.03 -29.62 -30.04
N THR A 173 -34.88 -29.22 -29.07
CA THR A 173 -36.36 -29.09 -29.04
C THR A 173 -36.94 -28.16 -27.94
N THR A 174 -38.15 -27.66 -28.22
CA THR A 174 -39.13 -26.86 -27.43
C THR A 174 -40.00 -27.73 -26.47
N PRO A 175 -41.04 -27.25 -25.73
CA PRO A 175 -41.57 -25.87 -25.47
C PRO A 175 -42.02 -25.49 -24.01
N ALA A 176 -42.14 -24.16 -23.76
CA ALA A 176 -43.25 -23.32 -23.18
C ALA A 176 -44.10 -23.79 -21.94
N PRO A 177 -44.90 -22.93 -21.23
CA PRO A 177 -45.33 -21.52 -21.45
C PRO A 177 -44.90 -20.52 -20.33
N ARG A 178 -44.74 -19.19 -20.50
CA ARG A 178 -45.54 -18.08 -21.08
C ARG A 178 -46.51 -17.40 -20.10
N VAL A 179 -46.07 -16.29 -19.49
CA VAL A 179 -46.91 -15.20 -18.94
C VAL A 179 -46.43 -13.87 -19.57
N THR A 180 -47.34 -12.92 -19.77
CA THR A 180 -47.19 -11.76 -20.66
C THR A 180 -46.60 -10.52 -20.00
N ALA A 181 -45.71 -9.81 -20.71
CA ALA A 181 -45.27 -8.44 -20.40
C ALA A 181 -45.30 -7.57 -21.69
N ALA A 182 -45.45 -6.25 -21.52
CA ALA A 182 -45.70 -5.28 -22.60
C ALA A 182 -44.48 -5.03 -23.53
N PRO A 183 -44.69 -4.55 -24.76
CA PRO A 183 -43.61 -4.35 -25.74
C PRO A 183 -42.77 -3.07 -25.50
N PRO A 184 -41.45 -3.10 -25.74
CA PRO A 184 -40.58 -1.92 -25.74
C PRO A 184 -40.65 -1.11 -27.06
N PRO A 185 -40.18 0.15 -27.07
CA PRO A 185 -40.24 1.03 -28.25
C PRO A 185 -39.24 0.64 -29.37
N PRO A 186 -39.48 1.08 -30.62
CA PRO A 186 -38.66 0.72 -31.78
C PRO A 186 -37.29 1.45 -31.82
N PRO A 187 -36.26 0.84 -32.44
CA PRO A 187 -34.93 1.42 -32.57
C PRO A 187 -34.84 2.52 -33.66
N PRO A 188 -33.85 3.44 -33.58
CA PRO A 188 -33.64 4.47 -34.60
C PRO A 188 -33.14 3.88 -35.94
N PRO A 189 -33.40 4.57 -37.07
CA PRO A 189 -33.03 4.09 -38.40
C PRO A 189 -31.52 4.11 -38.63
N LYS A 190 -31.04 3.15 -39.43
CA LYS A 190 -29.64 3.12 -39.91
C LYS A 190 -29.47 4.14 -41.04
N ALA A 191 -28.58 5.10 -40.87
CA ALA A 191 -28.11 5.94 -41.98
C ALA A 191 -27.16 5.14 -42.88
N THR A 192 -27.40 5.21 -44.19
CA THR A 192 -26.56 4.63 -45.26
C THR A 192 -25.35 5.53 -45.55
N LEU A 193 -24.23 4.92 -45.95
CA LEU A 193 -23.20 5.65 -46.69
C LEU A 193 -23.76 5.98 -48.08
N ASP A 194 -23.90 7.26 -48.39
CA ASP A 194 -23.65 7.85 -49.71
C ASP A 194 -23.69 9.39 -49.60
N GLU A 195 -23.10 10.08 -50.59
CA GLU A 195 -23.11 11.55 -50.78
C GLU A 195 -22.29 12.42 -49.79
N TRP A 196 -20.99 12.59 -50.08
CA TRP A 196 -20.22 13.78 -49.69
C TRP A 196 -20.25 14.81 -50.84
N PRO A 197 -20.72 16.05 -50.63
CA PRO A 197 -20.62 17.11 -51.63
C PRO A 197 -19.19 17.67 -51.66
N VAL A 198 -18.61 17.73 -52.85
CA VAL A 198 -17.34 18.41 -53.14
C VAL A 198 -17.59 19.91 -53.19
N HIS A 199 -16.71 20.73 -52.59
CA HIS A 199 -16.32 22.03 -53.14
C HIS A 199 -14.94 22.42 -52.59
N GLU A 200 -14.14 23.05 -53.47
CA GLU A 200 -12.72 23.35 -53.28
C GLU A 200 -12.49 24.80 -52.77
N GLU A 201 -11.20 25.10 -52.53
CA GLU A 201 -10.61 26.44 -52.34
C GLU A 201 -10.93 27.21 -51.05
N GLU A 202 -9.96 27.24 -50.12
CA GLU A 202 -9.21 28.48 -49.88
C GLU A 202 -7.76 28.16 -49.45
N ILE A 203 -6.78 28.64 -50.23
CA ILE A 203 -5.35 28.53 -49.94
C ILE A 203 -4.89 29.86 -49.33
N LEU A 204 -4.11 29.82 -48.25
CA LEU A 204 -3.38 30.99 -47.77
C LEU A 204 -1.97 30.62 -47.31
N ASP A 205 -0.99 31.25 -47.96
CA ASP A 205 0.46 31.05 -47.81
C ASP A 205 1.07 31.53 -46.48
N LEU A 206 2.30 31.06 -46.26
CA LEU A 206 3.52 31.75 -45.73
C LEU A 206 4.24 30.98 -44.60
N PRO A 207 5.59 31.01 -44.55
CA PRO A 207 6.51 30.75 -45.66
C PRO A 207 7.60 29.73 -45.28
N MET A 208 8.29 29.15 -46.27
CA MET A 208 9.55 28.44 -46.03
C MET A 208 10.68 29.45 -45.75
N LEU A 209 11.53 29.16 -44.76
CA LEU A 209 12.83 29.80 -44.59
C LEU A 209 13.91 28.72 -44.42
N ASP A 210 14.59 28.44 -45.52
CA ASP A 210 15.94 27.87 -45.49
C ASP A 210 16.89 28.92 -44.90
N ASP A 211 17.64 28.58 -43.85
CA ASP A 211 19.01 29.08 -43.73
C ASP A 211 19.89 28.09 -42.93
N LEU A 212 20.95 27.63 -43.57
CA LEU A 212 21.99 26.78 -43.01
C LEU A 212 23.23 27.65 -42.74
N SER A 213 23.17 28.52 -41.72
CA SER A 213 24.35 29.22 -41.24
C SER A 213 24.24 29.66 -39.78
N CYS A 214 25.18 29.18 -38.95
CA CYS A 214 25.73 29.76 -37.70
C CYS A 214 26.38 28.66 -36.84
N LEU A 215 27.38 27.98 -37.41
CA LEU A 215 28.49 27.44 -36.63
C LEU A 215 29.54 28.56 -36.45
N GLU A 216 30.32 28.46 -35.38
CA GLU A 216 31.51 29.26 -35.03
C GLU A 216 31.31 30.63 -34.36
N VAL A 217 32.35 31.04 -33.61
CA VAL A 217 32.54 32.33 -32.89
C VAL A 217 31.69 32.46 -31.59
N LEU A 218 32.14 32.03 -30.40
CA LEU A 218 33.40 32.40 -29.74
C LEU A 218 33.94 31.36 -28.74
N GLU A 219 35.27 31.25 -28.77
CA GLU A 219 36.15 30.62 -27.78
C GLU A 219 36.36 31.53 -26.54
N GLN A 220 37.04 31.02 -25.50
CA GLN A 220 37.54 31.72 -24.29
C GLN A 220 36.57 31.90 -23.10
N ILE A 221 36.57 30.93 -22.18
CA ILE A 221 36.50 31.18 -20.72
C ILE A 221 37.54 30.27 -20.04
N GLU A 222 38.39 30.86 -19.19
CA GLU A 222 39.45 30.18 -18.43
C GLU A 222 38.88 29.34 -17.27
N PRO A 223 39.53 28.23 -16.86
CA PRO A 223 39.16 27.52 -15.64
C PRO A 223 39.63 28.29 -14.39
N ALA A 224 38.68 28.67 -13.54
CA ALA A 224 38.95 29.23 -12.21
C ALA A 224 39.63 28.20 -11.28
N PRO A 225 40.42 28.63 -10.27
CA PRO A 225 41.35 27.76 -9.56
C PRO A 225 40.67 26.78 -8.58
N ALA A 226 41.34 25.64 -8.36
CA ALA A 226 40.92 24.65 -7.37
C ALA A 226 41.27 25.08 -5.94
N GLU A 227 40.31 25.01 -5.02
CA GLU A 227 40.55 25.08 -3.58
C GLU A 227 40.87 23.67 -3.01
N PRO A 228 41.69 23.58 -1.94
CA PRO A 228 42.28 22.32 -1.51
C PRO A 228 41.33 21.41 -0.71
N VAL A 229 41.44 20.11 -0.98
CA VAL A 229 40.73 19.02 -0.28
C VAL A 229 41.24 18.86 1.15
N SER A 230 40.33 18.79 2.13
CA SER A 230 40.63 18.40 3.51
C SER A 230 40.36 16.91 3.74
N GLU A 231 41.31 16.24 4.41
CA GLU A 231 41.39 14.79 4.57
C GLU A 231 40.50 14.27 5.73
N PRO A 232 39.87 13.08 5.62
CA PRO A 232 38.96 12.57 6.65
C PRO A 232 39.67 11.91 7.84
N ALA A 233 39.27 12.26 9.06
CA ALA A 233 39.82 11.70 10.30
C ALA A 233 39.30 10.29 10.64
N LYS A 234 40.15 9.45 11.22
CA LYS A 234 39.85 8.06 11.63
C LYS A 234 39.00 7.97 12.92
N PRO A 235 38.19 6.90 13.09
CA PRO A 235 37.42 6.65 14.31
C PRO A 235 38.26 6.08 15.47
N ALA A 236 37.79 6.30 16.70
CA ALA A 236 38.41 5.82 17.95
C ALA A 236 37.79 4.50 18.46
N PRO A 237 38.55 3.65 19.20
CA PRO A 237 38.09 2.35 19.71
C PRO A 237 37.41 2.41 21.10
N PRO A 238 36.73 1.33 21.56
CA PRO A 238 35.87 1.33 22.75
C PRO A 238 36.60 0.97 24.07
N PRO A 239 36.02 1.30 25.25
CA PRO A 239 36.56 0.91 26.56
C PRO A 239 36.03 -0.45 27.04
N ALA A 240 36.83 -1.15 27.87
CA ALA A 240 36.45 -2.41 28.51
C ALA A 240 36.93 -2.47 29.99
N ALA A 241 36.05 -3.01 30.86
CA ALA A 241 36.24 -3.66 32.17
C ALA A 241 37.15 -3.07 33.30
N ALA A 242 36.74 -3.32 34.55
CA ALA A 242 37.35 -2.88 35.83
C ALA A 242 38.59 -3.72 36.25
N PRO A 243 39.33 -3.39 37.36
CA PRO A 243 38.93 -3.90 38.70
C PRO A 243 39.40 -3.13 39.99
N ALA A 244 38.75 -3.46 41.13
CA ALA A 244 39.24 -3.65 42.53
C ALA A 244 40.08 -2.60 43.34
N ALA A 245 39.95 -2.68 44.68
CA ALA A 245 40.49 -1.79 45.74
C ALA A 245 41.80 -2.27 46.43
N PRO A 246 42.44 -1.44 47.29
CA PRO A 246 42.76 -1.81 48.70
C PRO A 246 42.89 -0.59 49.68
N PRO A 247 43.41 -0.69 50.95
CA PRO A 247 42.99 -1.54 52.09
C PRO A 247 42.84 -0.81 53.47
N GLU A 248 42.53 -1.62 54.50
CA GLU A 248 42.37 -1.49 55.97
C GLU A 248 43.05 -0.38 56.84
N HIS A 249 42.38 -0.06 57.97
CA HIS A 249 42.99 0.01 59.32
C HIS A 249 41.92 -0.23 60.43
N ALA A 250 42.30 -0.77 61.60
CA ALA A 250 41.42 -1.24 62.70
C ALA A 250 41.81 -0.68 64.10
N PRO A 251 41.40 -1.25 65.27
CA PRO A 251 40.15 -1.05 66.04
C PRO A 251 40.42 -0.41 67.45
N PRO A 252 39.48 -0.32 68.45
CA PRO A 252 39.05 -1.45 69.31
C PRO A 252 37.62 -1.39 69.96
N THR A 253 37.18 -2.50 70.59
CA THR A 253 36.04 -2.69 71.55
C THR A 253 36.56 -2.70 73.03
N PRO A 254 35.79 -2.83 74.17
CA PRO A 254 34.49 -3.54 74.39
C PRO A 254 33.45 -3.02 75.45
N ALA A 255 32.17 -3.47 75.31
CA ALA A 255 31.13 -3.87 76.33
C ALA A 255 30.72 -2.94 77.53
N PRO A 256 29.63 -3.22 78.31
CA PRO A 256 28.54 -4.22 78.21
C PRO A 256 27.07 -3.66 78.31
N GLU A 257 26.06 -4.53 78.25
CA GLU A 257 24.61 -4.25 78.47
C GLU A 257 24.21 -4.05 79.96
N PRO A 258 23.00 -3.53 80.21
CA PRO A 258 22.11 -4.15 81.22
C PRO A 258 20.66 -4.41 80.75
N GLN A 259 20.01 -5.36 81.42
CA GLN A 259 18.76 -6.04 81.04
C GLN A 259 17.47 -5.30 81.47
N ALA A 260 16.34 -5.70 80.87
CA ALA A 260 14.99 -5.22 81.23
C ALA A 260 14.34 -6.03 82.39
N PRO A 261 13.59 -5.38 83.30
CA PRO A 261 12.75 -6.04 84.31
C PRO A 261 11.31 -6.36 83.80
N PRO A 262 10.50 -7.17 84.54
CA PRO A 262 9.60 -8.15 83.91
C PRO A 262 8.07 -7.90 83.98
N GLN A 263 7.31 -8.72 83.25
CA GLN A 263 5.88 -9.06 83.43
C GLN A 263 5.71 -10.14 84.55
N PRO A 264 4.51 -10.61 84.98
CA PRO A 264 3.10 -10.36 84.54
C PRO A 264 2.24 -9.78 85.71
N GLU A 265 0.91 -9.67 85.75
CA GLU A 265 -0.27 -10.37 85.17
C GLU A 265 -1.43 -9.36 84.91
N THR A 266 -2.74 -9.65 84.69
CA THR A 266 -3.58 -10.88 84.69
C THR A 266 -4.72 -10.77 83.64
N ALA A 267 -5.51 -11.82 83.46
CA ALA A 267 -6.59 -11.93 82.47
C ALA A 267 -7.90 -11.17 82.81
N ALA A 268 -8.61 -10.67 81.79
CA ALA A 268 -9.87 -11.26 81.30
C ALA A 268 -10.67 -10.29 80.38
N ALA A 269 -10.99 -10.71 79.14
CA ALA A 269 -12.30 -10.54 78.48
C ALA A 269 -12.27 -10.93 76.97
N LEU A 270 -13.02 -11.99 76.63
CA LEU A 270 -13.73 -12.23 75.37
C LEU A 270 -13.01 -12.01 74.02
N ALA A 271 -12.73 -13.13 73.33
CA ALA A 271 -12.32 -13.14 71.93
C ALA A 271 -13.49 -12.82 70.96
N PRO A 272 -13.27 -12.03 69.90
CA PRO A 272 -14.13 -12.02 68.72
C PRO A 272 -13.94 -13.33 67.91
N LEU A 273 -15.05 -13.88 67.43
CA LEU A 273 -15.10 -15.15 66.69
C LEU A 273 -14.58 -15.02 65.25
N GLU A 274 -14.15 -16.16 64.70
CA GLU A 274 -13.95 -16.37 63.26
C GLU A 274 -15.25 -16.08 62.49
N VAL A 275 -15.27 -15.00 61.70
CA VAL A 275 -16.24 -14.81 60.61
C VAL A 275 -15.54 -14.04 59.48
N ALA A 276 -15.82 -14.44 58.23
CA ALA A 276 -15.31 -13.84 57.00
C ALA A 276 -13.90 -14.25 56.53
N GLU A 277 -13.65 -15.57 56.47
CA GLU A 277 -13.22 -16.12 55.17
C GLU A 277 -14.36 -15.90 54.16
N LEU A 278 -14.49 -14.67 53.67
CA LEU A 278 -15.42 -14.36 52.59
C LEU A 278 -14.71 -14.69 51.28
N TYR A 279 -15.15 -15.79 50.68
CA TYR A 279 -14.99 -16.16 49.29
C TYR A 279 -14.60 -14.97 48.39
N GLN A 280 -13.33 -14.90 48.03
CA GLN A 280 -12.97 -14.38 46.72
C GLN A 280 -13.38 -15.45 45.72
N GLU A 281 -14.66 -15.48 45.37
CA GLU A 281 -15.06 -15.92 44.05
C GLU A 281 -14.34 -14.97 43.08
N GLU A 282 -13.28 -15.48 42.44
CA GLU A 282 -12.86 -14.93 41.16
C GLU A 282 -14.08 -15.01 40.27
N ILE A 283 -14.75 -13.87 40.06
CA ILE A 283 -15.81 -13.76 39.08
C ILE A 283 -15.10 -13.89 37.74
N GLU A 284 -14.99 -15.12 37.26
CA GLU A 284 -14.74 -15.41 35.85
C GLU A 284 -15.86 -14.70 35.08
N GLU A 285 -15.53 -13.54 34.51
CA GLU A 285 -16.43 -12.87 33.57
C GLU A 285 -16.82 -13.90 32.52
N PRO A 286 -18.12 -14.13 32.27
CA PRO A 286 -18.56 -15.23 31.42
C PRO A 286 -17.88 -15.12 30.06
N GLU A 287 -17.08 -16.12 29.68
CA GLU A 287 -16.36 -16.13 28.41
C GLU A 287 -17.37 -15.92 27.27
N GLN A 288 -17.42 -14.71 26.72
CA GLN A 288 -18.35 -14.38 25.65
C GLN A 288 -18.00 -15.26 24.44
N ASP A 289 -18.99 -16.03 23.96
CA ASP A 289 -18.78 -16.88 22.80
C ASP A 289 -18.63 -16.05 21.52
N TYR A 290 -17.39 -15.72 21.19
CA TYR A 290 -17.01 -15.09 19.94
C TYR A 290 -16.80 -16.11 18.80
N SER A 291 -17.44 -17.28 18.82
CA SER A 291 -17.52 -18.15 17.64
C SER A 291 -18.18 -17.41 16.47
N LEU A 292 -17.84 -17.80 15.23
CA LEU A 292 -18.37 -17.10 14.05
C LEU A 292 -19.91 -17.14 14.02
N ASP A 293 -20.53 -18.27 14.37
CA ASP A 293 -21.99 -18.38 14.35
C ASP A 293 -22.65 -17.49 15.40
N SER A 294 -22.14 -17.44 16.63
CA SER A 294 -22.65 -16.56 17.69
C SER A 294 -22.45 -15.08 17.37
N VAL A 295 -21.32 -14.71 16.76
CA VAL A 295 -21.09 -13.35 16.21
C VAL A 295 -22.11 -13.01 15.14
N LEU A 296 -22.45 -13.94 14.25
CA LEU A 296 -23.43 -13.71 13.19
C LEU A 296 -24.86 -13.53 13.72
N VAL A 297 -25.24 -14.24 14.79
CA VAL A 297 -26.50 -14.02 15.50
C VAL A 297 -26.49 -12.66 16.21
N GLY A 298 -25.44 -12.36 16.97
CA GLY A 298 -25.30 -11.08 17.68
C GLY A 298 -25.31 -9.86 16.76
N LEU A 299 -24.75 -9.95 15.54
CA LEU A 299 -24.85 -8.89 14.53
C LEU A 299 -26.29 -8.68 14.02
N ALA A 300 -27.12 -9.72 13.97
CA ALA A 300 -28.51 -9.60 13.54
C ALA A 300 -29.41 -9.01 14.65
N GLU A 301 -29.08 -9.29 15.91
CA GLU A 301 -29.83 -8.85 17.09
C GLU A 301 -29.32 -7.52 17.68
N ALA A 302 -28.21 -6.98 17.17
CA ALA A 302 -27.58 -5.77 17.69
C ALA A 302 -28.55 -4.58 17.87
N ASP A 303 -28.42 -3.92 19.03
CA ASP A 303 -29.21 -2.74 19.43
C ASP A 303 -28.38 -1.45 19.51
N ASP A 304 -27.05 -1.56 19.55
CA ASP A 304 -26.13 -0.44 19.38
C ASP A 304 -24.90 -0.83 18.54
N ARG A 305 -24.10 0.19 18.19
CA ARG A 305 -22.91 0.06 17.34
C ARG A 305 -21.69 -0.49 18.08
N ASP A 306 -21.58 -0.23 19.39
CA ASP A 306 -20.40 -0.53 20.18
C ASP A 306 -20.35 -2.07 20.40
N TRP A 307 -21.52 -2.69 20.61
CA TRP A 307 -21.73 -4.14 20.58
C TRP A 307 -21.30 -4.81 19.26
N ILE A 308 -21.61 -4.20 18.10
CA ILE A 308 -21.17 -4.72 16.79
C ILE A 308 -19.65 -4.76 16.69
N ALA A 309 -18.97 -3.71 17.16
CA ALA A 309 -17.51 -3.67 17.18
C ALA A 309 -16.92 -4.64 18.21
N GLU A 310 -17.59 -4.85 19.36
CA GLU A 310 -17.14 -5.78 20.39
C GLU A 310 -17.17 -7.22 19.88
N LEU A 311 -18.28 -7.66 19.28
CA LEU A 311 -18.41 -8.98 18.66
C LEU A 311 -17.31 -9.25 17.62
N ILE A 312 -17.02 -8.29 16.75
CA ILE A 312 -15.99 -8.45 15.70
C ILE A 312 -14.57 -8.43 16.28
N THR A 313 -14.28 -7.52 17.21
CA THR A 313 -12.94 -7.45 17.82
C THR A 313 -12.66 -8.65 18.71
N GLY A 314 -13.67 -9.15 19.45
CA GLY A 314 -13.60 -10.40 20.22
C GLY A 314 -13.42 -11.64 19.34
N HIS A 315 -14.07 -11.71 18.18
CA HIS A 315 -13.90 -12.83 17.22
C HIS A 315 -12.50 -12.89 16.60
N LEU A 316 -11.94 -11.73 16.27
CA LEU A 316 -10.66 -11.62 15.57
C LEU A 316 -9.47 -11.55 16.55
N GLY A 317 -9.67 -11.09 17.79
CA GLY A 317 -8.62 -10.91 18.80
C GLY A 317 -7.81 -12.16 19.15
N PRO A 318 -8.38 -13.37 19.23
CA PRO A 318 -7.63 -14.62 19.40
C PRO A 318 -6.83 -15.03 18.15
N GLN A 319 -7.23 -14.58 16.96
CA GLN A 319 -6.61 -14.96 15.68
C GLN A 319 -5.46 -14.00 15.30
N PHE A 320 -5.56 -12.73 15.70
CA PHE A 320 -4.66 -11.65 15.29
C PHE A 320 -4.12 -10.86 16.48
N LYS A 321 -2.84 -10.49 16.43
CA LYS A 321 -2.17 -9.73 17.49
C LYS A 321 -2.81 -8.36 17.71
N ARG A 322 -3.39 -7.75 16.66
CA ARG A 322 -4.05 -6.44 16.74
C ARG A 322 -5.32 -6.46 15.92
N VAL A 323 -6.39 -5.94 16.51
CA VAL A 323 -7.67 -5.69 15.84
C VAL A 323 -8.19 -4.35 16.34
N ALA A 324 -8.60 -3.45 15.46
CA ALA A 324 -9.10 -2.14 15.86
C ALA A 324 -10.14 -1.59 14.89
N PHE A 325 -11.05 -0.77 15.38
CA PHE A 325 -11.98 0.02 14.59
C PHE A 325 -11.66 1.50 14.69
N PHE A 326 -11.57 2.15 13.53
CA PHE A 326 -11.56 3.61 13.41
C PHE A 326 -12.94 4.09 12.96
N LEU A 327 -13.46 5.17 13.54
CA LEU A 327 -14.64 5.89 13.01
C LEU A 327 -14.18 7.04 12.13
N LEU A 328 -14.77 7.18 10.95
CA LEU A 328 -14.43 8.22 9.98
C LEU A 328 -15.55 9.24 9.90
N ARG A 329 -15.26 10.49 10.27
CA ARG A 329 -16.24 11.58 10.30
C ARG A 329 -15.58 12.94 10.10
N GLY A 330 -16.12 13.75 9.18
CA GLY A 330 -15.75 15.15 9.03
C GLY A 330 -14.29 15.40 8.65
N GLY A 331 -13.66 14.52 7.87
CA GLY A 331 -12.25 14.61 7.49
C GLY A 331 -11.28 14.16 8.60
N LYS A 332 -11.77 13.44 9.60
CA LYS A 332 -10.97 12.83 10.67
C LYS A 332 -11.27 11.34 10.80
N ALA A 333 -10.27 10.57 11.21
CA ALA A 333 -10.42 9.22 11.74
C ALA A 333 -10.12 9.25 13.24
N THR A 334 -11.04 8.74 14.06
CA THR A 334 -10.83 8.56 15.51
C THR A 334 -10.74 7.08 15.83
N GLY A 335 -9.88 6.69 16.76
CA GLY A 335 -9.96 5.37 17.38
C GLY A 335 -11.32 5.19 18.06
N TRP A 336 -11.86 3.99 18.02
CA TRP A 336 -13.18 3.68 18.58
C TRP A 336 -13.15 2.45 19.48
N MET A 337 -12.53 1.36 19.05
CA MET A 337 -12.21 0.23 19.93
C MET A 337 -11.03 -0.55 19.37
N ALA A 338 -10.17 -1.06 20.24
CA ALA A 338 -9.05 -1.91 19.86
C ALA A 338 -8.81 -3.05 20.85
N ARG A 339 -8.26 -4.15 20.33
CA ARG A 339 -7.65 -5.24 21.09
C ARG A 339 -6.21 -5.47 20.62
N VAL A 340 -5.29 -5.63 21.56
CA VAL A 340 -3.87 -5.99 21.31
C VAL A 340 -3.52 -7.19 22.18
N ASP A 341 -2.94 -8.24 21.60
CA ASP A 341 -2.73 -9.55 22.22
C ASP A 341 -4.01 -10.07 22.92
N ASN A 342 -5.15 -9.95 22.21
CA ASN A 342 -6.53 -10.22 22.65
C ASN A 342 -7.07 -9.38 23.83
N LYS A 343 -6.33 -8.38 24.34
CA LYS A 343 -6.76 -7.51 25.45
C LYS A 343 -7.28 -6.16 24.95
N PRO A 344 -8.40 -5.63 25.48
CA PRO A 344 -8.87 -4.28 25.15
C PRO A 344 -7.81 -3.19 25.39
N VAL A 345 -7.85 -2.13 24.59
CA VAL A 345 -6.98 -0.94 24.72
C VAL A 345 -7.86 0.30 24.89
N PRO A 346 -8.24 0.68 26.13
CA PRO A 346 -9.15 1.81 26.38
C PRO A 346 -8.60 3.16 25.91
N GLU A 347 -7.29 3.36 25.97
CA GLU A 347 -6.63 4.61 25.57
C GLU A 347 -6.74 4.87 24.05
N PHE A 348 -7.11 3.85 23.27
CA PHE A 348 -7.22 3.94 21.81
C PHE A 348 -8.32 4.92 21.35
N GLU A 349 -9.37 5.15 22.14
CA GLU A 349 -10.40 6.16 21.86
C GLU A 349 -9.83 7.59 21.79
N GLY A 350 -8.68 7.84 22.43
CA GLY A 350 -7.99 9.13 22.38
C GLY A 350 -7.20 9.40 21.09
N LEU A 351 -7.05 8.41 20.21
CA LEU A 351 -6.33 8.58 18.94
C LEU A 351 -7.20 9.35 17.93
N GLU A 352 -6.72 10.52 17.48
CA GLU A 352 -7.33 11.29 16.39
C GLU A 352 -6.32 11.54 15.27
N LEU A 353 -6.75 11.32 14.02
CA LEU A 353 -5.95 11.47 12.82
C LEU A 353 -6.71 12.30 11.77
N SER A 354 -6.01 13.23 11.13
CA SER A 354 -6.54 13.98 9.98
C SER A 354 -6.52 13.11 8.72
N LEU A 355 -7.66 13.02 8.03
CA LEU A 355 -7.78 12.34 6.72
C LEU A 355 -7.29 13.22 5.56
N ASN A 356 -6.80 14.44 5.82
CA ASN A 356 -6.13 15.25 4.81
C ASN A 356 -4.65 14.88 4.66
N ASP A 357 -4.07 14.23 5.68
CA ASP A 357 -2.66 13.89 5.75
C ASP A 357 -2.39 12.44 5.27
N PRO A 358 -1.25 12.17 4.60
CA PRO A 358 -0.95 10.85 4.05
C PRO A 358 -0.95 9.74 5.11
N SER A 359 -1.86 8.78 4.98
CA SER A 359 -1.99 7.60 5.84
C SER A 359 -2.75 6.49 5.12
N VAL A 360 -2.68 5.25 5.61
CA VAL A 360 -3.50 4.16 5.06
C VAL A 360 -5.00 4.36 5.31
N LEU A 361 -5.38 5.12 6.33
CA LEU A 361 -6.79 5.47 6.59
C LEU A 361 -7.31 6.48 5.57
N ASN A 362 -6.52 7.51 5.26
CA ASN A 362 -6.79 8.44 4.15
C ASN A 362 -6.96 7.70 2.81
N LEU A 363 -6.06 6.77 2.51
CA LEU A 363 -6.12 5.93 1.31
C LEU A 363 -7.42 5.10 1.24
N VAL A 364 -7.80 4.43 2.34
CA VAL A 364 -9.00 3.58 2.40
C VAL A 364 -10.27 4.42 2.28
N ASP A 365 -10.30 5.62 2.89
CA ASP A 365 -11.42 6.58 2.75
C ASP A 365 -11.61 7.04 1.30
N GLN A 366 -10.52 7.43 0.63
CA GLN A 366 -10.55 7.92 -0.76
C GLN A 366 -10.87 6.82 -1.77
N SER A 367 -10.11 5.72 -1.73
CA SER A 367 -10.23 4.61 -2.69
C SER A 367 -11.45 3.72 -2.45
N LYS A 368 -12.00 3.71 -1.23
CA LYS A 368 -13.09 2.83 -0.77
C LYS A 368 -12.76 1.33 -0.89
N ASN A 369 -11.49 1.01 -1.10
CA ASN A 369 -10.97 -0.34 -1.24
C ASN A 369 -10.31 -0.80 0.07
N LEU A 370 -10.13 -2.11 0.20
CA LEU A 370 -9.29 -2.65 1.27
C LEU A 370 -7.81 -2.30 1.02
N PHE A 371 -7.07 -2.08 2.09
CA PHE A 371 -5.61 -2.05 2.06
C PHE A 371 -5.09 -3.34 2.69
N LEU A 372 -4.10 -3.99 2.08
CA LEU A 372 -3.38 -5.14 2.64
C LEU A 372 -1.89 -4.92 2.44
N GLY A 373 -1.11 -4.76 3.51
CA GLY A 373 0.33 -4.53 3.45
C GLY A 373 0.97 -3.99 4.74
N PRO A 374 2.28 -3.69 4.74
CA PRO A 374 2.99 -3.01 5.81
C PRO A 374 2.56 -1.56 5.84
N MET A 375 2.49 -0.98 7.02
CA MET A 375 2.20 0.45 7.19
C MET A 375 3.35 1.29 6.61
N PRO A 376 3.11 2.15 5.60
CA PRO A 376 4.12 3.08 5.11
C PRO A 376 4.59 4.04 6.22
N PRO A 377 5.84 4.55 6.16
CA PRO A 377 6.43 5.37 7.22
C PRO A 377 5.92 6.83 7.17
N THR A 378 4.62 7.04 7.38
CA THR A 378 4.01 8.36 7.53
C THR A 378 3.70 8.65 9.01
N PRO A 379 3.61 9.92 9.45
CA PRO A 379 3.31 10.25 10.84
C PRO A 379 1.97 9.68 11.33
N GLY A 380 0.93 9.72 10.50
CA GLY A 380 -0.37 9.13 10.84
C GLY A 380 -0.31 7.62 11.02
N ASN A 381 0.46 6.93 10.17
CA ASN A 381 0.67 5.48 10.30
C ASN A 381 1.51 5.13 11.53
N GLN A 382 2.52 5.94 11.88
CA GLN A 382 3.30 5.77 13.12
C GLN A 382 2.42 5.90 14.35
N ALA A 383 1.55 6.92 14.42
CA ALA A 383 0.59 7.10 15.50
C ALA A 383 -0.40 5.93 15.65
N ILE A 384 -0.91 5.36 14.54
CA ILE A 384 -1.70 4.12 14.58
C ILE A 384 -0.92 2.99 15.24
N MET A 385 0.35 2.82 14.86
CA MET A 385 1.16 1.72 15.37
C MET A 385 1.55 1.89 16.83
N GLU A 386 1.86 3.11 17.26
CA GLU A 386 2.13 3.44 18.66
C GLU A 386 0.90 3.17 19.54
N ALA A 387 -0.28 3.64 19.13
CA ALA A 387 -1.54 3.40 19.84
C ALA A 387 -1.94 1.91 19.92
N LEU A 388 -1.45 1.07 18.99
CA LEU A 388 -1.68 -0.37 18.96
C LEU A 388 -0.47 -1.18 19.49
N GLY A 389 0.23 -0.63 20.49
CA GLY A 389 1.29 -1.32 21.23
C GLY A 389 2.67 -1.34 20.57
N GLY A 390 2.90 -0.48 19.57
CA GLY A 390 4.18 -0.32 18.87
C GLY A 390 4.54 -1.47 17.92
N GLY A 391 5.49 -1.24 17.01
CA GLY A 391 6.09 -2.28 16.15
C GLY A 391 5.19 -2.76 14.98
N THR A 392 5.64 -2.50 13.75
CA THR A 392 4.93 -2.80 12.50
C THR A 392 4.99 -4.29 12.11
N PRO A 393 3.86 -5.03 12.06
CA PRO A 393 3.84 -6.32 11.39
C PRO A 393 3.93 -6.08 9.87
N PHE A 394 4.56 -7.00 9.14
CA PHE A 394 4.72 -6.88 7.69
C PHE A 394 3.38 -6.87 6.93
N ASN A 395 2.35 -7.50 7.48
CA ASN A 395 1.01 -7.53 6.91
C ASN A 395 0.00 -6.91 7.89
N ASN A 396 -0.71 -5.88 7.41
CA ASN A 396 -1.81 -5.19 8.06
C ASN A 396 -2.95 -5.13 7.03
N LEU A 397 -4.17 -5.38 7.45
CA LEU A 397 -5.38 -5.35 6.63
C LEU A 397 -6.26 -4.22 7.17
N LEU A 398 -6.66 -3.29 6.30
CA LEU A 398 -7.68 -2.30 6.60
C LEU A 398 -8.87 -2.55 5.67
N VAL A 399 -10.05 -2.80 6.25
CA VAL A 399 -11.29 -3.08 5.52
C VAL A 399 -12.28 -1.92 5.78
N PRO A 400 -12.71 -1.18 4.74
CA PRO A 400 -13.72 -0.15 4.90
C PRO A 400 -15.08 -0.77 5.22
N LEU A 401 -15.73 -0.27 6.28
CA LEU A 401 -17.16 -0.44 6.50
C LEU A 401 -17.86 0.68 5.74
N MET A 402 -18.64 0.28 4.74
CA MET A 402 -19.35 1.19 3.83
C MET A 402 -20.78 1.41 4.30
N MET A 403 -21.25 2.66 4.30
CA MET A 403 -22.67 2.99 4.38
C MET A 403 -23.02 4.08 3.36
N MET A 404 -24.10 3.88 2.61
CA MET A 404 -24.59 4.83 1.60
C MET A 404 -23.49 5.35 0.62
N GLY A 405 -22.52 4.49 0.27
CA GLY A 405 -21.42 4.82 -0.66
C GLY A 405 -20.24 5.63 -0.06
N ARG A 406 -20.19 5.79 1.28
CA ARG A 406 -19.08 6.42 2.02
C ARG A 406 -18.46 5.42 3.00
N VAL A 407 -17.17 5.58 3.28
CA VAL A 407 -16.53 4.91 4.42
C VAL A 407 -16.98 5.62 5.70
N VAL A 408 -17.39 4.86 6.71
CA VAL A 408 -17.87 5.40 8.00
C VAL A 408 -17.13 4.80 9.19
N ALA A 409 -16.59 3.59 9.01
CA ALA A 409 -15.61 2.99 9.90
C ALA A 409 -14.58 2.21 9.08
N VAL A 410 -13.42 1.93 9.64
CA VAL A 410 -12.41 1.04 9.06
C VAL A 410 -11.98 0.04 10.11
N LEU A 411 -12.12 -1.26 9.80
CA LEU A 411 -11.50 -2.32 10.59
C LEU A 411 -10.03 -2.44 10.20
N TYR A 412 -9.13 -2.28 11.16
CA TYR A 412 -7.72 -2.65 11.08
C TYR A 412 -7.49 -4.02 11.72
N VAL A 413 -6.67 -4.86 11.09
CA VAL A 413 -6.21 -6.16 11.58
C VAL A 413 -4.71 -6.28 11.29
N GLY A 414 -3.87 -6.70 12.24
CA GLY A 414 -2.41 -6.74 12.03
C GLY A 414 -1.64 -7.68 12.94
N GLY A 415 -0.79 -8.52 12.32
CA GLY A 415 0.00 -9.55 13.01
C GLY A 415 -0.86 -10.68 13.61
N GLY A 416 -0.22 -11.77 14.05
CA GLY A 416 -0.91 -12.96 14.57
C GLY A 416 -0.15 -14.23 14.21
N SER A 417 -0.75 -15.39 14.52
CA SER A 417 -0.27 -16.71 14.10
C SER A 417 -0.81 -17.13 12.73
N THR A 418 -1.96 -16.59 12.31
CA THR A 418 -2.60 -16.89 11.04
C THR A 418 -2.13 -15.94 9.92
N PRO A 419 -1.78 -16.44 8.71
CA PRO A 419 -1.52 -15.59 7.55
C PRO A 419 -2.76 -14.75 7.21
N LEU A 420 -2.58 -13.43 7.17
CA LEU A 420 -3.67 -12.47 7.01
C LEU A 420 -4.33 -12.57 5.63
N GLU A 421 -3.52 -12.90 4.61
CA GLU A 421 -3.89 -13.15 3.23
C GLU A 421 -4.97 -14.23 3.06
N GLU A 422 -4.90 -15.31 3.86
CA GLU A 422 -5.86 -16.42 3.80
C GLU A 422 -7.24 -16.03 4.36
N LYS A 423 -7.25 -15.05 5.27
CA LYS A 423 -8.44 -14.61 6.02
C LYS A 423 -9.17 -13.39 5.42
N VAL A 424 -8.58 -12.71 4.43
CA VAL A 424 -9.15 -11.48 3.81
C VAL A 424 -10.61 -11.68 3.39
N THR A 425 -10.94 -12.77 2.68
CA THR A 425 -12.31 -13.01 2.16
C THR A 425 -13.32 -13.27 3.29
N GLU A 426 -12.88 -13.85 4.41
CA GLU A 426 -13.71 -14.11 5.59
C GLU A 426 -14.00 -12.80 6.33
N ILE A 427 -12.96 -12.01 6.59
CA ILE A 427 -13.03 -10.70 7.26
C ILE A 427 -13.88 -9.71 6.44
N GLN A 428 -13.71 -9.66 5.11
CA GLN A 428 -14.55 -8.83 4.22
C GLN A 428 -16.04 -9.21 4.31
N LYS A 429 -16.36 -10.51 4.34
CA LYS A 429 -17.76 -10.97 4.48
C LYS A 429 -18.33 -10.59 5.84
N LEU A 430 -17.52 -10.70 6.91
CA LEU A 430 -17.92 -10.29 8.26
C LEU A 430 -18.21 -8.78 8.33
N ILE A 431 -17.32 -7.94 7.77
CA ILE A 431 -17.52 -6.48 7.72
C ILE A 431 -18.71 -6.08 6.83
N GLY A 432 -18.94 -6.79 5.72
CA GLY A 432 -20.16 -6.60 4.91
C GLY A 432 -21.45 -6.91 5.67
N LYS A 433 -21.42 -7.86 6.62
CA LYS A 433 -22.57 -8.14 7.50
C LYS A 433 -22.74 -7.10 8.61
N ALA A 434 -21.64 -6.63 9.21
CA ALA A 434 -21.71 -5.50 10.14
C ALA A 434 -22.25 -4.23 9.47
N ALA A 435 -21.87 -3.94 8.22
CA ALA A 435 -22.44 -2.82 7.47
C ALA A 435 -23.98 -2.90 7.39
N MET A 436 -24.54 -4.08 7.11
CA MET A 436 -26.00 -4.30 7.14
C MET A 436 -26.59 -4.09 8.55
N ALA A 437 -25.94 -4.57 9.60
CA ALA A 437 -26.38 -4.37 10.98
C ALA A 437 -26.41 -2.87 11.37
N PHE A 438 -25.37 -2.11 10.99
CA PHE A 438 -25.32 -0.65 11.15
C PHE A 438 -26.45 0.06 10.40
N GLU A 439 -26.76 -0.34 9.16
CA GLU A 439 -27.87 0.24 8.40
C GLU A 439 -29.22 -0.05 9.09
N ILE A 440 -29.41 -1.26 9.64
CA ILE A 440 -30.59 -1.62 10.44
C ILE A 440 -30.69 -0.76 11.70
N LEU A 441 -29.60 -0.54 12.44
CA LEU A 441 -29.59 0.32 13.63
C LEU A 441 -30.00 1.77 13.31
N ILE A 442 -29.48 2.34 12.22
CA ILE A 442 -29.84 3.69 11.79
C ILE A 442 -31.33 3.77 11.40
N LEU A 443 -31.88 2.71 10.78
CA LEU A 443 -33.30 2.63 10.46
C LEU A 443 -34.17 2.48 11.72
N LYS A 444 -33.83 1.57 12.65
CA LYS A 444 -34.46 1.43 13.98
C LYS A 444 -34.52 2.79 14.68
N SER A 445 -33.38 3.49 14.76
CA SER A 445 -33.27 4.80 15.41
C SER A 445 -34.13 5.87 14.74
N LYS A 446 -34.18 5.93 13.41
CA LYS A 446 -35.04 6.90 12.69
C LYS A 446 -36.53 6.65 12.92
N ILE A 447 -36.97 5.38 12.93
CA ILE A 447 -38.36 5.00 13.17
C ILE A 447 -38.78 5.33 14.61
N MET A 448 -37.89 5.13 15.58
CA MET A 448 -38.12 5.47 17.00
C MET A 448 -38.18 6.98 17.28
N MET A 449 -37.75 7.82 16.32
CA MET A 449 -37.75 9.29 16.43
C MET A 449 -38.91 9.96 15.68
N THR A 450 -39.79 9.19 15.02
CA THR A 450 -40.98 9.67 14.30
C THR A 450 -42.27 9.22 14.96
#